data_AF-A0A397IJV6-F1
#
_entry.id   AF-A0A397IJV6-F1
#
_cell.length_a   1.000
_cell.length_b   1.000
_cell.length_c   1.000
_cell.angle_alpha   90.00
_cell.angle_beta   90.00
_cell.angle_gamma   90.00
#
_symmetry.space_group_name_H-M   'P 1'
#
loop_
_entity.id
_entity.type
_entity.pdbx_description
1 polymer ?
#
loop_
_entity_poly.entity_id
_entity_poly.type
_entity_poly.pdbx_seq_one_letter_code
_entity_poly.pdbx_strand_id
1 'polypeptide(L)' 'MNLINGQIKNQLKFRGKNSIAIYGITENPTENVYMMVMNYAEYGGLQKVLNNKFKELTWQRKSFILSSIVRGLKISMKWA' A
#
# COMPACT_ATOMS: atom_id res chain seq x y z
N MET A 1 -15.56 12.91 -6.28
CA MET A 1 -14.39 13.50 -5.58
C MET A 1 -14.53 13.53 -4.05
N ASN A 2 -15.61 14.08 -3.47
CA ASN A 2 -15.71 14.27 -2.01
C ASN A 2 -15.61 12.99 -1.17
N LEU A 3 -16.24 11.89 -1.60
CA LEU A 3 -16.17 10.60 -0.91
C LEU A 3 -14.75 10.02 -0.90
N ILE A 4 -14.08 10.04 -2.05
CA ILE A 4 -12.72 9.50 -2.21
C ILE A 4 -11.72 10.32 -1.38
N ASN A 5 -11.85 11.65 -1.37
CA ASN A 5 -11.04 12.51 -0.51
C ASN A 5 -11.26 12.22 0.98
N GLY A 6 -12.48 11.89 1.39
CA GLY A 6 -12.78 11.41 2.74
C GLY A 6 -12.08 10.08 3.07
N GLN A 7 -12.12 9.13 2.15
CA GLN A 7 -11.43 7.83 2.29
C GLN A 7 -9.91 7.99 2.39
N ILE A 8 -9.31 8.87 1.57
CA ILE A 8 -7.86 9.15 1.61
C ILE A 8 -7.46 9.80 2.94
N LYS A 9 -8.23 10.78 3.44
CA LYS A 9 -8.00 11.40 4.75
C LYS A 9 -8.04 10.37 5.88
N ASN A 10 -9.02 9.47 5.85
CA ASN A 10 -9.13 8.38 6.84
C ASN A 10 -7.95 7.40 6.72
N GLN A 11 -7.54 7.03 5.50
CA GLN A 11 -6.37 6.20 5.27
C GLN A 11 -5.11 6.85 5.85
N LEU A 12 -4.90 8.14 5.58
CA LEU A 12 -3.75 8.87 6.12
C LEU A 12 -3.73 8.87 7.64
N LYS A 13 -4.90 9.04 8.28
CA LYS A 13 -5.04 9.14 9.73
C LYS A 13 -4.93 7.80 10.46
N PHE A 14 -5.48 6.73 9.89
CA PHE A 14 -5.66 5.44 10.57
C PHE A 14 -4.81 4.30 10.03
N ARG A 15 -4.01 4.52 8.98
CA ARG A 15 -3.14 3.46 8.43
C ARG A 15 -2.15 2.93 9.46
N GLY A 16 -1.90 1.62 9.39
CA GLY A 16 -0.81 0.99 10.11
C GLY A 16 0.56 1.30 9.50
N LYS A 17 1.63 1.10 10.28
CA LYS A 17 3.03 1.30 9.82
C LYS A 17 3.42 0.43 8.61
N ASN A 18 2.69 -0.66 8.35
CA ASN A 18 2.96 -1.58 7.25
C ASN A 18 2.15 -1.27 5.98
N SER A 19 1.46 -0.13 5.92
CA SER A 19 0.63 0.26 4.78
C SER A 19 1.23 1.46 4.06
N ILE A 20 1.17 1.44 2.72
CA ILE A 20 1.62 2.55 1.88
C ILE A 20 0.70 3.76 2.13
N ALA A 21 1.30 4.94 2.34
CA ALA A 21 0.56 6.19 2.49
C ALA A 21 -0.02 6.63 1.15
N ILE A 22 -1.30 6.96 1.10
CA ILE A 22 -1.94 7.60 -0.05
C ILE A 22 -2.09 9.08 0.28
N TYR A 23 -1.48 9.95 -0.51
CA TYR A 23 -1.50 11.39 -0.26
C TYR A 23 -2.67 12.09 -0.94
N GLY A 24 -3.10 11.58 -2.09
CA GLY A 24 -4.15 12.22 -2.86
C GLY A 24 -4.35 11.58 -4.22
N ILE A 25 -5.17 12.24 -5.02
CA ILE A 25 -5.38 11.95 -6.43
C ILE A 25 -5.07 13.23 -7.20
N THR A 26 -4.36 13.10 -8.31
CA THR A 26 -4.14 14.16 -9.29
C THR A 26 -4.84 13.81 -10.59
N GLU A 27 -5.13 14.83 -11.38
CA GLU A 27 -5.77 14.69 -12.70
C GLU A 27 -4.76 15.08 -13.77
N ASN A 28 -4.65 14.27 -14.82
CA ASN A 28 -3.99 14.66 -16.06
C ASN A 28 -5.08 15.10 -17.05
N PRO A 29 -5.32 16.41 -17.23
CA PRO A 29 -6.41 16.91 -18.08
C PRO A 29 -6.20 16.57 -19.56
N THR A 30 -4.95 16.38 -20.00
CA THR A 30 -4.61 16.05 -21.40
C THR A 30 -5.06 14.64 -21.78
N GLU A 31 -4.91 13.70 -20.86
CA GLU A 31 -5.22 12.28 -21.07
C GLU A 31 -6.57 11.88 -20.45
N ASN A 32 -7.23 12.81 -19.74
CA ASN A 32 -8.47 12.58 -18.98
C ASN A 32 -8.36 11.38 -18.01
N VAL A 33 -7.21 11.26 -17.34
CA VAL A 33 -6.90 10.17 -16.39
C VAL A 33 -6.66 10.73 -15.00
N TYR A 34 -7.17 10.01 -14.01
CA TYR A 34 -6.88 10.24 -12.61
C TYR A 34 -5.72 9.34 -12.16
N MET A 35 -4.76 9.92 -11.45
CA MET A 35 -3.59 9.22 -10.92
C MET A 35 -3.54 9.34 -9.40
N MET A 36 -3.16 8.25 -8.73
CA MET A 36 -2.99 8.25 -7.27
C MET A 36 -1.58 8.69 -6.89
N VAL A 37 -1.48 9.64 -5.96
CA VAL A 37 -0.21 10.05 -5.35
C VAL A 37 -0.03 9.26 -4.07
N MET A 38 1.01 8.42 -4.01
CA MET A 38 1.28 7.54 -2.87
C MET A 38 2.78 7.39 -2.63
N ASN A 39 3.14 6.83 -1.48
CA ASN A 39 4.55 6.49 -1.19
C ASN A 39 5.11 5.55 -2.26
N TYR A 40 6.30 5.89 -2.77
CA TYR A 40 6.97 5.09 -3.77
C TYR A 40 7.39 3.74 -3.19
N ALA A 41 6.96 2.67 -3.86
CA ALA A 41 7.37 1.30 -3.52
C ALA A 41 8.57 0.92 -4.38
N GLU A 42 9.78 1.12 -3.84
CA GLU A 42 11.06 0.88 -4.54
C GLU A 42 11.13 -0.49 -5.25
N TYR A 43 10.64 -1.54 -4.61
CA TYR A 43 10.66 -2.91 -5.15
C TYR A 43 9.39 -3.28 -5.92
N GLY A 44 8.46 -2.33 -6.09
CA GLY A 44 7.14 -2.55 -6.65
C GLY A 44 6.23 -3.37 -5.72
N GLY A 45 5.20 -3.98 -6.32
CA GLY A 45 4.24 -4.82 -5.60
C GLY A 45 4.85 -6.12 -5.09
N LEU A 46 4.32 -6.64 -3.97
CA LEU A 46 4.79 -7.89 -3.37
C LEU A 46 4.80 -9.05 -4.37
N GLN A 47 3.80 -9.15 -5.26
CA GLN A 47 3.74 -10.18 -6.29
C GLN A 47 4.98 -10.15 -7.21
N LYS A 48 5.41 -8.97 -7.65
CA LYS A 48 6.61 -8.80 -8.47
C LYS A 48 7.87 -9.26 -7.72
N VAL A 49 7.98 -8.89 -6.44
CA VAL A 49 9.11 -9.29 -5.59
C VAL A 49 9.16 -10.80 -5.41
N LEU A 50 8.02 -11.44 -5.10
CA LEU A 50 7.97 -12.89 -4.90
C LEU A 50 8.24 -13.64 -6.21
N ASN A 51 7.63 -13.23 -7.33
CA ASN A 51 7.88 -13.87 -8.62
C ASN A 51 9.36 -13.85 -9.02
N ASN A 52 10.07 -12.76 -8.71
CA ASN A 52 11.46 -12.59 -9.12
C ASN A 52 12.47 -13.16 -8.12
N LYS A 53 12.19 -13.08 -6.82
CA LYS A 53 13.21 -13.31 -5.77
C LYS A 53 12.83 -14.33 -4.71
N PHE A 54 11.70 -15.05 -4.83
CA PHE A 54 11.24 -15.95 -3.76
C PHE A 54 12.27 -17.00 -3.32
N LYS A 55 13.06 -17.53 -4.27
CA LYS A 55 14.13 -18.50 -3.97
C LYS A 55 15.34 -17.88 -3.26
N GLU A 56 15.62 -16.60 -3.51
CA GLU A 56 16.73 -15.84 -2.92
C GLU A 56 16.40 -15.31 -1.51
N LEU A 57 15.11 -15.15 -1.19
CA LEU A 57 14.69 -14.71 0.13
C LEU A 57 14.98 -15.76 1.19
N THR A 58 15.70 -15.35 2.24
CA THR A 58 15.87 -16.17 3.44
C THR A 58 14.52 -16.47 4.10
N TRP A 59 14.43 -17.60 4.81
CA TRP A 59 13.22 -17.95 5.57
C TRP A 59 12.82 -16.88 6.58
N GLN A 60 13.80 -16.24 7.23
CA GLN A 60 13.57 -15.10 8.12
C GLN A 60 12.87 -13.95 7.38
N ARG A 61 13.32 -13.61 6.16
CA ARG A 61 12.71 -12.53 5.36
C ARG A 61 11.30 -12.90 4.92
N LYS A 62 11.05 -14.16 4.54
CA LYS A 62 9.71 -14.67 4.21
C LYS A 62 8.75 -14.53 5.40
N SER A 63 9.20 -14.95 6.58
CA SER A 63 8.43 -14.82 7.83
C SER A 63 8.15 -13.35 8.18
N PHE A 64 9.12 -12.46 7.97
CA PHE A 64 8.95 -11.03 8.20
C PHE A 64 7.90 -10.41 7.26
N ILE A 65 7.91 -10.78 5.98
CA ILE A 65 6.91 -10.34 5.00
C ILE A 65 5.52 -10.79 5.44
N LEU A 66 5.35 -12.09 5.75
CA LEU A 66 4.08 -12.63 6.21
C LEU A 66 3.58 -11.92 7.48
N SER A 67 4.45 -11.76 8.48
CA SER A 67 4.14 -11.06 9.73
C SER A 67 3.74 -9.60 9.49
N SER A 68 4.30 -8.95 8.45
CA SER A 68 3.97 -7.58 8.10
C SER A 68 2.59 -7.47 7.44
N ILE A 69 2.23 -8.43 6.58
CA ILE A 69 0.91 -8.54 5.96
C ILE A 69 -0.16 -8.75 7.05
N VAL A 70 0.04 -9.73 7.94
CA VAL A 70 -0.91 -10.03 9.02
C VAL A 70 -1.12 -8.82 9.93
N ARG A 71 -0.04 -8.12 10.31
CA ARG A 71 -0.15 -6.87 11.10
C ARG A 71 -0.90 -5.77 10.36
N GLY A 72 -0.67 -5.61 9.05
CA GLY A 72 -1.38 -4.64 8.23
C GLY A 72 -2.89 -4.90 8.19
N LEU A 73 -3.27 -6.15 7.91
CA LEU A 73 -4.68 -6.58 7.84
C LEU A 73 -5.40 -6.48 9.18
N LYS A 74 -4.73 -6.83 10.29
CA LYS A 74 -5.29 -6.69 11.64
C LYS A 74 -5.63 -5.24 11.97
N ILE A 75 -4.81 -4.27 11.54
CA ILE A 75 -5.07 -2.85 11.78
C ILE A 75 -6.25 -2.38 10.92
N SER A 76 -6.33 -2.76 9.64
CA SER A 76 -7.44 -2.37 8.79
C SER A 76 -8.79 -2.93 9.25
N MET A 77 -8.81 -4.12 9.85
CA MET A 77 -10.04 -4.72 10.41
C MET A 77 -10.46 -4.16 11.76
N LYS A 78 -9.56 -3.50 12.51
CA LYS A 78 -9.91 -2.87 13.80
C LYS A 78 -10.71 -1.57 13.65
N TRP A 79 -10.69 -0.99 12.46
CA TRP A 79 -11.29 0.32 12.17
C TRP A 79 -12.31 0.25 11.01
N ALA A 80 -12.71 -0.97 10.63
CA ALA A 80 -13.78 -1.27 9.68
C ALA A 80 -15.03 -1.71 10.46
#